data_AF-A0A9J6FF13-F1
#
_entry.id   AF-A0A9J6FF13-F1
#
_cell.length_a   1.000
_cell.length_b   1.000
_cell.length_c   1.000
_cell.angle_alpha   90.00
_cell.angle_beta   90.00
_cell.angle_gamma   90.00
#
_symmetry.space_group_name_H-M   'P 1'
#
loop_
_entity.id
_entity.type
_entity.pdbx_description
1 polymer ?
#
loop_
_entity_poly.entity_id
_entity_poly.type
_entity_poly.pdbx_seq_one_letter_code
_entity_poly.pdbx_strand_id
1 'polypeptide(L)' 'MVKLGYAKTGQSSSGIHFRVYSRAFIIGDGASRVVIVNVDSGMIGDIVKMKVSLAVFLFTSALSGIGVSKRSIEVLATF' A
#
# COMPACT_ATOMS: atom_id res chain seq x y z
N MET A 1 1.21 1.94 22.59
CA MET A 1 0.50 1.64 21.33
C MET A 1 0.19 0.14 21.28
N VAL A 2 -1.05 -0.25 20.97
CA VAL A 2 -1.54 -1.64 21.02
C VAL A 2 -1.07 -2.41 19.77
N LYS A 3 -0.77 -3.71 19.93
CA LYS A 3 -0.38 -4.59 18.81
C LYS A 3 -1.61 -5.24 18.15
N LEU A 4 -1.60 -5.37 16.83
CA LEU A 4 -2.62 -6.09 16.06
C LEU A 4 -2.27 -7.59 15.97
N GLY A 5 -3.26 -8.48 16.01
CA GLY A 5 -3.11 -9.91 15.70
C GLY A 5 -3.62 -10.86 16.79
N TYR A 6 -3.20 -10.70 18.04
CA TYR A 6 -3.49 -11.68 19.10
C TYR A 6 -4.78 -11.44 19.89
N ALA A 7 -5.52 -10.36 19.62
CA ALA A 7 -6.74 -9.99 20.36
C ALA A 7 -6.58 -9.98 21.90
N LYS A 8 -5.36 -9.73 22.40
CA LYS A 8 -5.03 -9.76 23.84
C LYS A 8 -5.04 -8.36 24.44
N THR A 9 -5.92 -8.14 25.42
CA THR A 9 -5.95 -6.91 26.21
C THR A 9 -4.64 -6.75 26.99
N GLY A 10 -4.10 -5.53 27.01
CA GLY A 10 -2.81 -5.23 27.64
C GLY A 10 -1.57 -5.54 26.78
N GLN A 11 -1.71 -6.09 25.57
CA GLN A 11 -0.57 -6.27 24.66
C GLN A 11 -0.15 -4.94 24.00
N SER A 12 0.59 -4.15 24.76
CA SER A 12 1.19 -2.91 24.30
C SER A 12 2.59 -3.16 23.71
N SER A 13 3.03 -2.25 22.83
CA SER A 13 4.42 -2.15 22.40
C SER A 13 5.32 -1.71 23.55
N SER A 14 6.49 -2.33 23.66
CA SER A 14 7.49 -2.07 24.72
C SER A 14 8.86 -1.72 24.14
N GLY A 15 8.93 -1.43 22.84
CA GLY A 15 10.16 -1.20 22.10
C GLY A 15 10.00 -1.57 20.61
N ILE A 16 11.09 -1.44 19.86
CA ILE A 16 11.18 -1.76 18.43
C ILE A 16 12.35 -2.73 18.25
N HIS A 17 12.07 -3.96 17.82
CA HIS A 17 13.12 -4.92 17.42
C HIS A 17 13.56 -4.67 15.97
N PHE A 18 12.60 -4.49 15.06
CA PHE A 18 12.83 -4.13 13.67
C PHE A 18 11.79 -3.11 13.21
N ARG A 19 12.11 -2.37 12.16
CA ARG A 19 11.16 -1.49 11.48
C ARG A 19 10.23 -2.33 10.60
N VAL A 20 9.03 -1.82 10.38
CA VAL A 20 8.09 -2.34 9.39
C VAL A 20 8.33 -1.65 8.06
N TYR A 21 8.32 -2.41 6.97
CA TYR A 21 8.55 -1.91 5.62
C TYR A 21 7.36 -2.20 4.70
N SER A 22 7.22 -1.38 3.67
CA SER A 22 6.43 -1.70 2.48
C SER A 22 7.37 -1.96 1.31
N ARG A 23 7.14 -3.03 0.56
CA ARG A 23 7.95 -3.47 -0.58
C ARG A 23 7.05 -3.57 -1.80
N ALA A 24 7.33 -2.75 -2.81
CA ALA A 24 6.52 -2.66 -4.02
C ALA A 24 7.23 -3.30 -5.22
N PHE A 25 6.50 -4.15 -5.94
CA PHE A 25 6.91 -4.78 -7.19
C PHE A 25 6.01 -4.25 -8.30
N ILE A 26 6.60 -3.57 -9.27
CA ILE A 26 5.88 -2.96 -10.39
C ILE A 26 6.13 -3.82 -11.63
N ILE A 27 5.05 -4.34 -12.20
CA ILE A 27 5.08 -5.17 -13.41
C ILE A 27 4.27 -4.44 -14.46
N GLY A 28 4.79 -4.31 -15.68
CA GLY A 28 4.06 -3.66 -16.76
C GLY A 28 4.56 -4.07 -18.14
N ASP A 29 3.64 -4.02 -19.11
CA ASP A 29 3.84 -4.37 -20.51
C ASP A 29 3.97 -3.12 -21.41
N GLY A 30 3.95 -1.93 -20.82
CA GLY A 30 3.98 -0.65 -21.52
C GLY A 30 2.61 0.01 -21.65
N ALA A 31 1.51 -0.74 -21.67
CA ALA A 31 0.15 -0.20 -21.71
C ALA A 31 -0.51 -0.21 -20.32
N SER A 32 -0.34 -1.32 -19.60
CA SER A 32 -0.92 -1.58 -18.29
C SER A 32 0.18 -1.83 -17.25
N ARG A 33 -0.14 -1.53 -15.99
CA ARG A 33 0.76 -1.82 -14.87
C ARG A 33 0.00 -2.44 -13.72
N VAL A 34 0.61 -3.44 -13.11
CA VAL A 34 0.17 -4.02 -11.85
C VAL A 34 1.25 -3.74 -10.81
N VAL A 35 0.83 -3.20 -9.66
CA VAL A 35 1.70 -2.92 -8.53
C VAL A 35 1.30 -3.85 -7.40
N ILE A 36 2.22 -4.74 -7.01
CA ILE A 36 2.06 -5.62 -5.85
C ILE A 36 2.83 -4.98 -4.70
N VAL A 37 2.16 -4.64 -3.61
CA VAL A 37 2.78 -4.09 -2.40
C VAL A 37 2.64 -5.08 -1.27
N ASN A 38 3.76 -5.60 -0.78
CA ASN A 38 3.82 -6.37 0.46
C ASN A 38 4.14 -5.45 1.63
N VAL A 39 3.38 -5.51 2.71
CA VAL A 39 3.55 -4.66 3.90
C VAL A 39 3.73 -5.54 5.12
N ASP A 40 4.76 -5.28 5.92
CA ASP A 40 5.00 -5.97 7.19
C ASP A 40 3.91 -5.61 8.23
N SER A 41 2.75 -6.26 8.12
CA SER A 41 1.56 -6.04 8.95
C SER A 41 0.79 -7.35 9.11
N GLY A 42 0.00 -7.50 10.19
CA GLY A 42 -0.86 -8.67 10.35
C GLY A 42 -2.03 -8.73 9.37
N MET A 43 -2.43 -7.58 8.80
CA MET A 43 -3.46 -7.44 7.77
C MET A 43 -3.36 -6.05 7.14
N ILE A 44 -3.87 -5.89 5.92
CA ILE A 44 -4.17 -4.58 5.33
C ILE A 44 -5.67 -4.36 5.41
N GLY A 45 -6.10 -3.38 6.20
CA GLY A 45 -7.52 -3.03 6.29
C GLY A 45 -8.04 -2.38 5.00
N ASP A 46 -9.31 -2.61 4.67
CA ASP A 46 -9.93 -2.10 3.43
C ASP A 46 -9.82 -0.58 3.29
N ILE A 47 -9.91 0.16 4.41
CA ILE A 47 -9.76 1.62 4.43
C ILE A 47 -8.36 2.03 3.94
N VAL A 48 -7.31 1.30 4.33
CA VAL A 48 -5.95 1.58 3.88
C VAL A 48 -5.85 1.31 2.38
N LYS A 49 -6.39 0.18 1.91
CA LYS A 49 -6.42 -0.17 0.49
C LYS A 49 -7.13 0.91 -0.34
N MET A 50 -8.33 1.33 0.07
CA MET A 50 -9.09 2.37 -0.61
C MET A 50 -8.34 3.70 -0.66
N LYS A 51 -7.77 4.15 0.47
CA LYS A 51 -7.05 5.43 0.53
C LYS A 51 -5.80 5.42 -0.34
N VAL A 52 -5.05 4.31 -0.35
CA VAL A 52 -3.84 4.20 -1.18
C VAL A 52 -4.19 4.15 -2.65
N SER A 53 -5.19 3.35 -3.05
CA SER A 53 -5.66 3.30 -4.43
C SER A 53 -6.14 4.68 -4.92
N LEU A 54 -6.87 5.41 -4.08
CA LEU A 54 -7.30 6.78 -4.39
C LEU A 54 -6.11 7.74 -4.51
N ALA A 55 -5.14 7.68 -3.59
CA ALA A 55 -3.96 8.55 -3.64
C ALA A 55 -3.14 8.33 -4.92
N VAL A 56 -2.94 7.06 -5.33
CA VAL A 56 -2.25 6.71 -6.58
C VAL A 56 -3.04 7.22 -7.80
N PHE A 57 -4.36 7.06 -7.80
CA PHE A 57 -5.21 7.56 -8.87
C PHE A 57 -5.19 9.09 -8.99
N LEU A 58 -5.24 9.81 -7.88
CA LEU A 58 -5.17 11.27 -7.87
C LEU A 58 -3.80 11.77 -8.34
N PHE A 59 -2.72 11.13 -7.88
CA PHE A 59 -1.35 11.48 -8.30
C PHE A 59 -1.16 11.32 -9.81
N THR A 60 -1.58 10.19 -10.39
CA THR A 60 -1.51 9.98 -11.84
C THR A 60 -2.38 10.95 -12.62
N SER A 61 -3.55 11.33 -12.08
CA SER A 61 -4.44 12.31 -12.71
C SER A 61 -3.85 13.72 -12.70
N ALA A 62 -3.15 14.12 -11.64
CA ALA A 62 -2.46 15.41 -11.58
C ALA A 62 -1.31 15.50 -12.61
N LEU A 63 -0.57 14.40 -12.83
CA LEU A 63 0.51 14.34 -13.81
C LEU A 63 0.03 14.39 -15.27
N SER A 64 -1.25 14.09 -15.53
CA SER A 64 -1.85 14.26 -16.86
C SER A 64 -1.81 15.72 -17.34
N GLY A 65 -1.76 16.70 -16.43
CA GLY A 65 -1.64 18.12 -16.77
C GLY A 65 -0.26 18.52 -17.29
N ILE A 66 0.76 17.67 -17.11
CA ILE A 66 2.16 17.91 -17.53
C ILE A 66 2.55 16.95 -18.68
N GLY A 67 1.57 16.40 -19.40
CA GLY A 67 1.80 15.57 -20.59
C GLY A 67 2.16 14.10 -20.31
N VAL A 68 2.01 13.62 -19.07
CA VAL A 68 2.17 12.19 -18.75
C VAL A 68 0.86 11.44 -19.06
N SER A 69 0.91 10.48 -19.98
CA SER A 69 -0.25 9.66 -20.37
C SER A 69 -0.84 8.88 -19.19
N LYS A 70 -2.16 8.99 -18.97
CA LYS A 70 -2.91 8.16 -18.00
C LYS A 70 -2.84 6.70 -18.45
N ARG A 71 -2.13 5.87 -17.67
CA ARG A 71 -2.11 4.41 -17.86
C ARG A 71 -2.88 3.74 -16.72
N SER A 72 -3.60 2.68 -17.04
CA SER A 72 -4.33 1.88 -16.06
C SER A 72 -3.33 1.22 -15.11
N ILE A 73 -3.43 1.54 -13.82
CA ILE A 73 -2.62 0.96 -12.75
C ILE A 73 -3.54 0.18 -11.82
N GLU A 74 -3.30 -1.11 -11.67
CA GLU A 74 -3.97 -1.94 -10.68
C GLU A 74 -3.05 -2.13 -9.47
N VAL A 75 -3.55 -1.83 -8.26
CA VAL A 75 -2.80 -1.97 -7.01
C VAL A 75 -3.30 -3.19 -6.25
N LEU A 76 -2.46 -4.21 -6.18
CA LEU A 76 -2.63 -5.38 -5.34
C LEU A 76 -1.84 -5.19 -4.05
N ALA A 77 -2.52 -5.31 -2.91
CA ALA A 77 -1.91 -5.20 -1.59
C ALA A 77 -1.95 -6.58 -0.90
N THR A 78 -0.80 -7.03 -0.41
CA THR A 78 -0.62 -8.32 0.27
C THR A 78 0.13 -8.14 1.60
N PHE A 79 0.04 -9.14 2.49
CA PHE A 79 0.60 -9.16 3.84
C PHE A 79 1.58 -10.32 4.01
#